data_AF-A0A3A4PKY3-F1
#
_entry.id   AF-A0A3A4PKY3-F1
#
_cell.length_a   1.000
_cell.length_b   1.000
_cell.length_c   1.000
_cell.angle_alpha   90.00
_cell.angle_beta   90.00
_cell.angle_gamma   90.00
#
_symmetry.space_group_name_H-M   'P 1'
#
loop_
_entity.id
_entity.type
_entity.pdbx_description
1 polymer ?
#
loop_
_entity_poly.entity_id
_entity_poly.type
_entity_poly.pdbx_seq_one_letter_code
_entity_poly.pdbx_strand_id
1 'polypeptide(L)'
;MKKGNLNRRNFMTAGIAGVSLAGLSIRTADAFVPIKIQEPFHGAVLNSRHGEATDAGLKIQVIGKATLRDQVIVNGAPTRRDGERFSAEITLKNHENELIAVSEGGAGRHEHKIKVIWDRQSYPRYRFSIDDNSFFLRDIAQKEYASLFDCFYLNILRELNKKYGARFVLNCYYTTEDGFVLPQFPDRYQSEWKDNADWLKLAFHAYADLPDRPYQYASAAKLMADWDQVEEQILRFAGEETYSPPTVIHWGMVQPHVFKSLYNRGVRVLSGFFSRRDYGWDVNYWLDDERSEYLSRHDALMDFESGIVFSKADIVCNNTPVEQVVPTLAAAASDPNQAEIMDIFTHEQYFWPFYHHYIPDHAERLETAIRWVTEHGYKPVFFHEGFLGIV
;
A
#
# COMPACT_ATOMS: atom_id res chain seq x y z
N MET A 1 -41.83 -41.70 39.61
CA MET A 1 -41.22 -42.98 40.09
C MET A 1 -39.70 -42.76 40.09
N LYS A 2 -39.04 -42.39 41.21
CA LYS A 2 -38.43 -43.28 42.25
C LYS A 2 -37.64 -44.42 41.58
N LYS A 3 -36.33 -44.64 41.72
CA LYS A 3 -35.24 -44.43 42.72
C LYS A 3 -33.90 -44.54 41.94
N GLY A 4 -32.69 -44.21 42.36
CA GLY A 4 -32.08 -43.94 43.66
C GLY A 4 -30.66 -44.56 43.69
N ASN A 5 -29.67 -43.74 44.09
CA ASN A 5 -28.41 -44.00 44.83
C ASN A 5 -27.65 -45.36 44.79
N LEU A 6 -26.32 -45.22 44.63
CA LEU A 6 -25.20 -45.76 45.44
C LEU A 6 -25.44 -47.08 46.23
N ASN A 7 -24.53 -48.06 46.16
CA ASN A 7 -23.33 -48.15 47.04
C ASN A 7 -22.45 -49.41 46.83
N ARG A 8 -21.28 -49.33 47.49
CA ARG A 8 -20.07 -50.17 47.58
C ARG A 8 -20.19 -51.57 48.25
N ARG A 9 -19.09 -52.35 48.07
CA ARG A 9 -18.52 -53.51 48.84
C ARG A 9 -19.13 -54.88 48.52
N ASN A 10 -18.42 -56.01 48.42
CA ASN A 10 -17.02 -56.46 48.57
C ASN A 10 -16.96 -57.91 48.01
N PHE A 11 -15.82 -58.39 47.49
CA PHE A 11 -15.04 -59.53 48.02
C PHE A 11 -14.03 -60.13 47.00
N MET A 12 -12.76 -59.86 47.30
CA MET A 12 -11.56 -60.72 47.29
C MET A 12 -11.13 -61.62 46.10
N THR A 13 -9.86 -61.36 45.74
CA THR A 13 -8.74 -62.29 45.44
C THR A 13 -8.78 -63.18 44.20
N ALA A 14 -7.87 -62.92 43.26
CA ALA A 14 -6.69 -63.77 43.02
C ALA A 14 -5.79 -63.22 41.90
N GLY A 15 -4.48 -63.36 42.07
CA GLY A 15 -3.55 -63.59 40.95
C GLY A 15 -2.78 -62.39 40.40
N ILE A 16 -1.65 -62.06 41.03
CA ILE A 16 -0.55 -61.39 40.35
C ILE A 16 0.06 -62.39 39.36
N ALA A 17 -0.04 -62.09 38.07
CA ALA A 17 0.85 -62.63 37.05
C ALA A 17 1.38 -61.44 36.25
N GLY A 18 2.62 -61.06 36.54
CA GLY A 18 3.33 -59.99 35.85
C GLY A 18 3.54 -60.37 34.39
N VAL A 19 2.90 -59.60 33.50
CA VAL A 19 3.31 -59.52 32.10
C VAL A 19 4.09 -58.23 31.96
N SER A 20 5.40 -58.37 31.77
CA SER A 20 6.26 -57.29 31.31
C SER A 20 5.79 -56.88 29.92
N LEU A 21 4.87 -55.91 29.86
CA LEU A 21 4.62 -55.15 28.65
C LEU A 21 5.89 -54.34 28.39
N ALA A 22 6.74 -54.87 27.52
CA ALA A 22 7.76 -54.09 26.84
C ALA A 22 7.06 -52.82 26.33
N GLY A 23 7.43 -51.68 26.91
CA GLY A 23 6.88 -50.40 26.53
C GLY A 23 7.20 -50.14 25.06
N LEU A 24 6.27 -50.49 24.19
CA LEU A 24 6.14 -49.87 22.89
C LEU A 24 5.87 -48.40 23.19
N SER A 25 6.95 -47.63 23.25
CA SER A 25 6.88 -46.18 23.19
C SER A 25 6.29 -45.88 21.82
N ILE A 26 4.97 -45.74 21.76
CA ILE A 26 4.28 -45.15 20.62
C ILE A 26 4.86 -43.74 20.58
N ARG A 27 5.87 -43.53 19.74
CA ARG A 27 6.24 -42.19 19.29
C ARG A 27 4.98 -41.69 18.60
N THR A 28 4.17 -40.91 19.31
CA THR A 28 3.20 -40.04 18.67
C THR A 28 3.99 -39.27 17.64
N ALA A 29 3.73 -39.52 16.36
CA ALA A 29 4.28 -38.69 15.31
C ALA A 29 3.87 -37.25 15.68
N ASP A 30 4.86 -36.39 15.90
CA ASP A 30 4.58 -34.98 16.15
C ASP A 30 3.72 -34.50 14.96
N ALA A 31 2.65 -33.76 15.23
CA ALA A 31 1.78 -33.25 14.18
C ALA A 31 2.66 -32.45 13.20
N PHE A 32 2.66 -32.83 11.92
CA PHE A 32 3.49 -32.19 10.92
C PHE A 32 3.05 -30.74 10.75
N VAL A 33 3.96 -29.81 11.00
CA VAL A 33 3.78 -28.39 10.74
C VAL A 33 4.70 -28.02 9.59
N PRO A 34 4.15 -27.69 8.39
CA PRO A 34 4.98 -27.23 7.28
C PRO A 34 5.83 -26.04 7.73
N ILE A 35 7.11 -26.05 7.37
CA ILE A 35 7.95 -24.89 7.61
C ILE A 35 7.37 -23.68 6.89
N LYS A 36 7.19 -22.57 7.61
CA LYS A 36 6.67 -21.32 7.06
C LYS A 36 7.33 -20.15 7.75
N ILE A 37 7.98 -19.29 6.96
CA ILE A 37 8.37 -17.95 7.39
C ILE A 37 7.08 -17.13 7.49
N GLN A 38 6.87 -16.48 8.62
CA GLN A 38 5.72 -15.64 8.89
C GLN A 38 6.08 -14.15 8.84
N GLU A 39 7.25 -13.80 9.34
CA GLU A 39 7.77 -12.43 9.33
C GLU A 39 9.25 -12.45 8.91
N PRO A 40 9.69 -11.58 7.99
CA PRO A 40 8.85 -10.66 7.20
C PRO A 40 7.92 -11.39 6.21
N PHE A 41 6.89 -10.71 5.71
CA PHE A 41 5.96 -11.26 4.71
C PHE A 41 6.62 -11.28 3.31
N HIS A 42 6.16 -12.18 2.42
CA HIS A 42 6.66 -12.20 1.03
C HIS A 42 6.26 -10.90 0.31
N GLY A 43 7.23 -10.15 -0.19
CA GLY A 43 7.02 -8.82 -0.78
C GLY A 43 7.19 -7.67 0.20
N ALA A 44 7.44 -7.93 1.48
CA ALA A 44 7.62 -6.86 2.47
C ALA A 44 8.71 -5.87 2.03
N VAL A 45 8.39 -4.57 2.11
CA VAL A 45 9.34 -3.48 1.94
C VAL A 45 9.84 -3.07 3.33
N LEU A 46 11.13 -3.21 3.55
CA LEU A 46 11.77 -3.01 4.85
C LEU A 46 12.74 -1.83 4.78
N ASN A 47 12.82 -1.07 5.87
CA ASN A 47 13.67 0.11 6.02
C ASN A 47 14.32 0.11 7.41
N SER A 48 14.99 1.21 7.76
CA SER A 48 15.69 1.38 9.05
C SER A 48 14.79 1.23 10.29
N ARG A 49 13.46 1.33 10.16
CA ARG A 49 12.49 1.12 11.26
C ARG A 49 12.20 -0.35 11.55
N HIS A 50 12.52 -1.24 10.61
CA HIS A 50 12.21 -2.68 10.70
C HIS A 50 13.39 -3.53 11.18
N GLY A 51 14.53 -2.92 11.49
CA GLY A 51 15.73 -3.62 11.90
C GLY A 51 16.84 -2.67 12.35
N GLU A 52 18.02 -3.22 12.57
CA GLU A 52 19.21 -2.46 12.94
C GLU A 52 20.06 -2.20 11.70
N ALA A 53 20.19 -0.94 11.30
CA ALA A 53 21.09 -0.55 10.21
C ALA A 53 22.55 -0.63 10.68
N THR A 54 23.37 -1.37 9.93
CA THR A 54 24.82 -1.56 10.19
C THR A 54 25.62 -1.30 8.92
N ASP A 55 26.94 -1.17 9.04
CA ASP A 55 27.83 -1.06 7.87
C ASP A 55 27.71 -2.25 6.91
N ALA A 56 27.27 -3.42 7.41
CA ALA A 56 27.11 -4.64 6.63
C ALA A 56 25.73 -4.76 5.95
N GLY A 57 24.73 -3.96 6.34
CA GLY A 57 23.36 -4.06 5.87
C GLY A 57 22.30 -3.83 6.94
N LEU A 58 21.03 -4.11 6.62
CA LEU A 58 19.93 -4.06 7.58
C LEU A 58 19.77 -5.42 8.26
N LYS A 59 20.09 -5.50 9.55
CA LYS A 59 19.89 -6.72 10.34
C LYS A 59 18.44 -6.78 10.82
N ILE A 60 17.71 -7.79 10.37
CA ILE A 60 16.30 -8.03 10.69
C ILE A 60 16.13 -9.33 11.48
N GLN A 61 14.98 -9.46 12.14
CA GLN A 61 14.55 -10.72 12.72
C GLN A 61 13.63 -11.45 11.73
N VAL A 62 13.96 -12.71 11.43
CA VAL A 62 13.09 -13.62 10.66
C VAL A 62 12.43 -14.58 11.63
N ILE A 63 11.11 -14.67 11.61
CA ILE A 63 10.29 -15.51 12.47
C ILE A 63 9.42 -16.44 11.62
N GLY A 64 9.25 -17.67 12.08
CA GLY A 64 8.31 -18.60 11.48
C GLY A 64 7.96 -19.78 12.35
N LYS A 65 7.28 -20.76 11.76
CA LYS A 65 6.91 -22.04 12.40
C LYS A 65 7.50 -23.22 11.64
N ALA A 66 7.84 -24.27 12.37
CA ALA A 66 8.24 -25.56 11.85
C ALA A 66 7.99 -26.64 12.93
N THR A 67 7.88 -27.90 12.51
CA THR A 67 7.67 -29.06 13.41
C THR A 67 8.60 -29.03 14.63
N LEU A 68 8.05 -29.30 15.83
CA LEU A 68 8.68 -29.07 17.14
C LEU A 68 10.16 -29.52 17.25
N ARG A 69 10.49 -30.71 16.73
CA ARG A 69 11.81 -31.34 16.88
C ARG A 69 12.75 -31.17 15.69
N ASP A 70 12.32 -30.47 14.65
CA ASP A 70 13.17 -30.26 13.48
C ASP A 70 14.29 -29.26 13.79
N GLN A 71 15.44 -29.49 13.15
CA GLN A 71 16.50 -28.49 13.08
C GLN A 71 16.13 -27.47 12.01
N VAL A 72 16.19 -26.19 12.36
CA VAL A 72 15.83 -25.10 11.44
C VAL A 72 17.00 -24.16 11.26
N ILE A 73 17.32 -23.86 10.00
CA ILE A 73 18.26 -22.81 9.60
C ILE A 73 17.58 -21.81 8.67
N VAL A 74 18.02 -20.55 8.69
CA VAL A 74 17.55 -19.52 7.76
C VAL A 74 18.77 -18.93 7.06
N ASN A 75 18.85 -19.05 5.73
CA ASN A 75 20.02 -18.64 4.93
C ASN A 75 21.37 -19.14 5.50
N GLY A 76 21.38 -20.36 6.06
CA GLY A 76 22.56 -20.96 6.70
C GLY A 76 22.82 -20.50 8.14
N ALA A 77 22.11 -19.49 8.65
CA ALA A 77 22.21 -19.07 10.04
C ALA A 77 21.40 -20.01 10.97
N PRO A 78 21.92 -20.33 12.16
CA PRO A 78 21.19 -21.11 13.15
C PRO A 78 19.99 -20.33 13.68
N THR A 79 18.93 -21.04 14.05
CA THR A 79 17.73 -20.43 14.64
C THR A 79 17.63 -20.69 16.15
N ARG A 80 17.01 -19.77 16.87
CA ARG A 80 16.48 -20.01 18.21
C ARG A 80 15.10 -20.64 18.09
N ARG A 81 14.86 -21.73 18.83
CA ARG A 81 13.58 -22.45 18.87
C ARG A 81 12.83 -22.18 20.16
N ASP A 82 11.51 -22.00 20.05
CA ASP A 82 10.55 -21.92 21.16
C ASP A 82 9.27 -22.66 20.76
N GLY A 83 9.17 -23.92 21.17
CA GLY A 83 8.16 -24.83 20.63
C GLY A 83 8.29 -24.98 19.11
N GLU A 84 7.19 -24.76 18.39
CA GLU A 84 7.17 -24.78 16.91
C GLU A 84 7.76 -23.50 16.30
N ARG A 85 7.90 -22.42 17.08
CA ARG A 85 8.40 -21.14 16.58
C ARG A 85 9.92 -21.19 16.41
N PHE A 86 10.41 -20.65 15.30
CA PHE A 86 11.83 -20.33 15.12
C PHE A 86 12.03 -18.81 14.97
N SER A 87 13.24 -18.36 15.30
CA SER A 87 13.72 -17.01 14.99
C SER A 87 15.19 -17.02 14.60
N ALA A 88 15.59 -16.17 13.66
CA ALA A 88 16.98 -15.96 13.26
C ALA A 88 17.24 -14.48 12.96
N GLU A 89 18.45 -14.00 13.26
CA GLU A 89 18.92 -12.69 12.80
C GLU A 89 19.55 -12.83 11.41
N ILE A 90 19.06 -12.07 10.44
CA ILE A 90 19.54 -12.10 9.06
C ILE A 90 19.87 -10.68 8.62
N THR A 91 21.02 -10.48 8.00
CA THR A 91 21.41 -9.19 7.39
C THR A 91 20.99 -9.15 5.93
N LEU A 92 20.09 -8.23 5.61
CA LEU A 92 19.77 -7.86 4.23
C LEU A 92 20.90 -7.01 3.66
N LYS A 93 21.37 -7.36 2.46
CA LYS A 93 22.55 -6.73 1.83
C LYS A 93 22.23 -6.08 0.48
N ASN A 94 21.22 -6.61 -0.20
CA ASN A 94 20.83 -6.19 -1.53
C ASN A 94 19.51 -5.43 -1.47
N HIS A 95 19.12 -4.81 -2.58
CA HIS A 95 17.78 -4.26 -2.69
C HIS A 95 16.71 -5.36 -2.62
N GLU A 96 16.85 -6.43 -3.40
CA GLU A 96 16.02 -7.64 -3.28
C GLU A 96 16.79 -8.74 -2.54
N ASN A 97 16.17 -9.37 -1.55
CA ASN A 97 16.78 -10.44 -0.75
C ASN A 97 15.87 -11.66 -0.70
N GLU A 98 16.41 -12.85 -0.97
CA GLU A 98 15.73 -14.12 -0.77
C GLU A 98 16.01 -14.65 0.64
N LEU A 99 14.95 -15.03 1.35
CA LEU A 99 15.02 -15.66 2.67
C LEU A 99 14.50 -17.09 2.55
N ILE A 100 15.36 -18.04 2.89
CA ILE A 100 15.11 -19.46 2.77
C ILE A 100 15.21 -20.07 4.17
N ALA A 101 14.09 -20.58 4.68
CA ALA A 101 14.06 -21.37 5.90
C ALA A 101 14.01 -22.86 5.54
N VAL A 102 14.93 -23.64 6.10
CA VAL A 102 15.04 -25.08 5.87
C VAL A 102 14.82 -25.81 7.19
N SER A 103 13.92 -26.79 7.19
CA SER A 103 13.62 -27.69 8.31
C SER A 103 14.16 -29.08 7.97
N GLU A 104 14.90 -29.70 8.88
CA GLU A 104 15.35 -31.08 8.75
C GLU A 104 15.00 -31.89 9.99
N GLY A 105 14.26 -32.98 9.79
CA GLY A 105 13.83 -33.85 10.88
C GLY A 105 13.24 -35.18 10.42
N GLY A 106 12.41 -35.78 11.26
CA GLY A 106 11.88 -37.13 11.05
C GLY A 106 10.99 -37.28 9.80
N ALA A 107 10.42 -36.17 9.32
CA ALA A 107 9.61 -36.12 8.09
C ALA A 107 10.43 -35.75 6.84
N GLY A 108 11.76 -35.72 6.93
CA GLY A 108 12.66 -35.31 5.85
C GLY A 108 12.98 -33.81 5.86
N ARG A 109 13.53 -33.33 4.74
CA ARG A 109 13.92 -31.93 4.53
C ARG A 109 12.76 -31.16 3.88
N HIS A 110 12.37 -30.04 4.49
CA HIS A 110 11.32 -29.13 4.00
C HIS A 110 11.85 -27.70 3.91
N GLU A 111 11.27 -26.90 3.03
CA GLU A 111 11.78 -25.55 2.73
C GLU A 111 10.65 -24.56 2.48
N HIS A 112 10.84 -23.33 2.92
CA HIS A 112 9.99 -22.19 2.60
C HIS A 112 10.84 -21.00 2.17
N LYS A 113 10.44 -20.37 1.06
CA LYS A 113 11.15 -19.23 0.46
C LYS A 113 10.26 -18.02 0.41
N ILE A 114 10.80 -16.88 0.78
CA ILE A 114 10.19 -15.58 0.53
C ILE A 114 11.22 -14.61 -0.05
N LYS A 115 10.73 -13.51 -0.61
CA LYS A 115 11.54 -12.38 -1.04
C LYS A 115 11.10 -11.14 -0.32
N VAL A 116 12.04 -10.25 -0.02
CA VAL A 116 11.79 -8.95 0.59
C VAL A 116 12.61 -7.87 -0.10
N ILE A 117 12.09 -6.64 -0.05
CA ILE A 117 12.78 -5.45 -0.53
C ILE A 117 13.39 -4.71 0.65
N TRP A 118 14.64 -4.28 0.52
CA TRP A 118 15.27 -3.32 1.40
C TRP A 118 15.28 -1.95 0.72
N ASP A 119 14.47 -1.02 1.24
CA ASP A 119 14.56 0.41 0.91
C ASP A 119 15.78 1.00 1.66
N ARG A 120 16.95 0.87 1.04
CA ARG A 120 18.24 1.17 1.67
C ARG A 120 18.43 2.66 1.96
N GLN A 121 17.85 3.53 1.12
CA GLN A 121 17.96 4.98 1.24
C GLN A 121 16.66 5.58 1.77
N SER A 122 15.96 4.82 2.61
CA SER A 122 14.68 5.26 3.13
C SER A 122 14.81 6.53 3.97
N TYR A 123 13.87 7.44 3.77
CA TYR A 123 13.64 8.58 4.64
C TYR A 123 12.12 8.83 4.78
N PRO A 124 11.67 9.47 5.86
CA PRO A 124 10.28 9.89 6.02
C PRO A 124 9.85 10.77 4.84
N ARG A 125 8.82 10.33 4.10
CA ARG A 125 8.35 11.04 2.91
C ARG A 125 6.84 11.01 2.80
N TYR A 126 6.28 11.94 2.04
CA TYR A 126 4.86 11.97 1.79
C TYR A 126 4.56 12.23 0.32
N ARG A 127 3.43 11.68 -0.14
CA ARG A 127 2.85 11.99 -1.45
C ARG A 127 1.53 12.68 -1.22
N PHE A 128 1.24 13.72 -2.01
CA PHE A 128 -0.08 14.33 -2.06
C PHE A 128 -0.70 14.11 -3.44
N SER A 129 -1.78 13.33 -3.51
CA SER A 129 -2.58 13.16 -4.73
C SER A 129 -3.92 13.86 -4.59
N ILE A 130 -4.48 14.34 -5.70
CA ILE A 130 -5.85 14.83 -5.73
C ILE A 130 -6.56 14.09 -6.86
N ASP A 131 -7.67 13.46 -6.54
CA ASP A 131 -8.45 12.65 -7.46
C ASP A 131 -9.61 13.45 -8.06
N ASP A 132 -10.21 12.89 -9.11
CA ASP A 132 -11.40 13.40 -9.79
C ASP A 132 -11.23 14.78 -10.45
N ASN A 133 -10.02 15.11 -10.91
CA ASN A 133 -9.75 16.43 -11.45
C ASN A 133 -10.40 16.63 -12.83
N SER A 134 -11.26 17.63 -12.91
CA SER A 134 -11.92 18.07 -14.15
C SER A 134 -12.52 19.48 -14.03
N PHE A 135 -12.91 19.91 -12.83
CA PHE A 135 -13.64 21.17 -12.63
C PHE A 135 -12.75 22.39 -12.81
N PHE A 136 -11.50 22.36 -12.35
CA PHE A 136 -10.56 23.47 -12.54
C PHE A 136 -10.21 23.64 -14.02
N LEU A 137 -10.05 22.53 -14.75
CA LEU A 137 -9.79 22.57 -16.20
C LEU A 137 -10.98 23.22 -16.92
N ARG A 138 -12.20 22.78 -16.60
CA ARG A 138 -13.43 23.38 -17.11
C ARG A 138 -13.54 24.87 -16.76
N ASP A 139 -13.29 25.25 -15.51
CA ASP A 139 -13.37 26.63 -15.02
C ASP A 139 -12.39 27.55 -15.76
N ILE A 140 -11.13 27.12 -15.90
CA ILE A 140 -10.09 27.87 -16.62
C ILE A 140 -10.43 27.98 -18.11
N ALA A 141 -10.93 26.91 -18.74
CA ALA A 141 -11.31 26.94 -20.14
C ALA A 141 -12.49 27.90 -20.41
N GLN A 142 -13.47 27.94 -19.50
CA GLN A 142 -14.65 28.80 -19.65
C GLN A 142 -14.36 30.27 -19.35
N LYS A 143 -13.53 30.55 -18.33
CA LYS A 143 -13.26 31.92 -17.89
C LYS A 143 -12.08 32.57 -18.58
N GLU A 144 -11.26 31.78 -19.26
CA GLU A 144 -10.10 32.25 -20.00
C GLU A 144 -9.19 33.16 -19.15
N TYR A 145 -8.83 32.72 -17.94
CA TYR A 145 -7.93 33.46 -17.06
C TYR A 145 -6.59 33.87 -17.71
N ALA A 146 -5.95 34.90 -17.16
CA ALA A 146 -4.63 35.30 -17.62
C ALA A 146 -3.53 34.32 -17.20
N SER A 147 -3.70 33.67 -16.03
CA SER A 147 -2.84 32.64 -15.49
C SER A 147 -3.65 31.41 -15.03
N LEU A 148 -3.03 30.23 -15.07
CA LEU A 148 -3.57 29.02 -14.41
C LEU A 148 -3.95 29.28 -12.95
N PHE A 149 -3.12 30.08 -12.26
CA PHE A 149 -3.24 30.35 -10.84
C PHE A 149 -4.20 31.50 -10.49
N ASP A 150 -4.90 32.06 -11.48
CA ASP A 150 -6.10 32.86 -11.20
C ASP A 150 -7.30 31.96 -10.85
N CYS A 151 -7.22 30.65 -11.18
CA CYS A 151 -8.13 29.65 -10.64
C CYS A 151 -7.85 29.47 -9.14
N PHE A 152 -8.87 29.70 -8.30
CA PHE A 152 -8.71 29.66 -6.85
C PHE A 152 -8.17 28.30 -6.35
N TYR A 153 -8.60 27.20 -6.98
CA TYR A 153 -8.16 25.86 -6.64
C TYR A 153 -6.66 25.68 -6.84
N LEU A 154 -6.13 26.01 -8.03
CA LEU A 154 -4.69 25.95 -8.29
C LEU A 154 -3.90 26.96 -7.45
N ASN A 155 -4.49 28.12 -7.13
CA ASN A 155 -3.85 29.07 -6.24
C ASN A 155 -3.67 28.51 -4.81
N ILE A 156 -4.66 27.79 -4.27
CA ILE A 156 -4.52 27.10 -2.97
C ILE A 156 -3.31 26.16 -2.99
N LEU A 157 -3.18 25.33 -4.03
CA LEU A 157 -2.07 24.39 -4.16
C LEU A 157 -0.71 25.10 -4.28
N ARG A 158 -0.66 26.19 -5.06
CA ARG A 158 0.54 27.02 -5.20
C ARG A 158 0.98 27.62 -3.87
N GLU A 159 0.06 28.12 -3.06
CA GLU A 159 0.40 28.68 -1.75
C GLU A 159 0.88 27.60 -0.77
N LEU A 160 0.30 26.39 -0.81
CA LEU A 160 0.79 25.24 -0.05
C LEU A 160 2.20 24.81 -0.48
N ASN A 161 2.49 24.83 -1.79
CA ASN A 161 3.83 24.59 -2.31
C ASN A 161 4.82 25.66 -1.82
N LYS A 162 4.50 26.96 -1.98
CA LYS A 162 5.39 28.05 -1.51
C LYS A 162 5.67 27.98 -0.01
N LYS A 163 4.67 27.60 0.79
CA LYS A 163 4.78 27.59 2.25
C LYS A 163 5.49 26.35 2.80
N TYR A 164 5.26 25.18 2.19
CA TYR A 164 5.70 23.89 2.76
C TYR A 164 6.53 23.03 1.80
N GLY A 165 6.71 23.46 0.54
CA GLY A 165 7.36 22.68 -0.51
C GLY A 165 6.50 21.56 -1.07
N ALA A 166 5.20 21.52 -0.75
CA ALA A 166 4.30 20.45 -1.13
C ALA A 166 4.27 20.22 -2.65
N ARG A 167 4.21 18.94 -3.03
CA ARG A 167 4.12 18.48 -4.42
C ARG A 167 2.83 17.71 -4.62
N PHE A 168 2.15 17.94 -5.75
CA PHE A 168 0.82 17.44 -6.04
C PHE A 168 0.78 16.70 -7.36
N VAL A 169 0.09 15.57 -7.38
CA VAL A 169 -0.38 14.92 -8.61
C VAL A 169 -1.89 15.12 -8.71
N LEU A 170 -2.37 15.69 -9.81
CA LEU A 170 -3.78 15.85 -10.09
C LEU A 170 -4.21 14.74 -11.07
N ASN A 171 -4.99 13.78 -10.59
CA ASN A 171 -5.50 12.68 -11.40
C ASN A 171 -6.75 13.15 -12.15
N CYS A 172 -6.67 13.21 -13.47
CA CYS A 172 -7.66 13.83 -14.34
C CYS A 172 -8.64 12.83 -14.97
N TYR A 173 -9.87 13.29 -15.15
CA TYR A 173 -10.84 12.66 -16.04
C TYR A 173 -10.73 13.17 -17.48
N TYR A 174 -11.16 12.35 -18.44
CA TYR A 174 -11.32 12.79 -19.83
C TYR A 174 -12.55 13.69 -20.04
N THR A 175 -13.68 13.35 -19.40
CA THR A 175 -14.96 14.06 -19.57
C THR A 175 -15.73 14.19 -18.26
N THR A 176 -16.60 15.20 -18.19
CA THR A 176 -17.58 15.41 -17.14
C THR A 176 -19.01 15.16 -17.62
N GLU A 177 -19.95 15.03 -16.69
CA GLU A 177 -21.39 14.84 -16.99
C GLU A 177 -22.00 16.04 -17.75
N ASP A 178 -21.55 17.26 -17.46
CA ASP A 178 -22.04 18.49 -18.11
C ASP A 178 -21.41 18.76 -19.50
N GLY A 179 -20.64 17.80 -20.03
CA GLY A 179 -20.16 17.81 -21.42
C GLY A 179 -18.82 18.51 -21.63
N PHE A 180 -18.09 18.86 -20.56
CA PHE A 180 -16.70 19.27 -20.70
C PHE A 180 -15.84 18.06 -21.06
N VAL A 181 -14.96 18.23 -22.05
CA VAL A 181 -13.97 17.22 -22.46
C VAL A 181 -12.59 17.85 -22.54
N LEU A 182 -11.54 17.11 -22.20
CA LEU A 182 -10.16 17.62 -22.17
C LEU A 182 -9.70 18.36 -23.44
N PRO A 183 -10.10 17.98 -24.68
CA PRO A 183 -9.77 18.77 -25.88
C PRO A 183 -10.24 20.23 -25.85
N GLN A 184 -11.23 20.58 -25.03
CA GLN A 184 -11.69 21.96 -24.86
C GLN A 184 -10.72 22.82 -24.02
N PHE A 185 -9.80 22.21 -23.25
CA PHE A 185 -8.81 22.95 -22.49
C PHE A 185 -7.72 23.52 -23.42
N PRO A 186 -7.38 24.82 -23.32
CA PRO A 186 -6.42 25.45 -24.23
C PRO A 186 -4.98 25.06 -23.89
N ASP A 187 -4.11 25.08 -24.90
CA ASP A 187 -2.66 24.85 -24.76
C ASP A 187 -1.85 26.12 -24.45
N ARG A 188 -2.50 27.29 -24.38
CA ARG A 188 -1.83 28.58 -24.13
C ARG A 188 -1.08 28.66 -22.80
N TYR A 189 -1.37 27.77 -21.85
CA TYR A 189 -0.75 27.72 -20.53
C TYR A 189 0.44 26.76 -20.42
N GLN A 190 0.89 26.16 -21.53
CA GLN A 190 2.00 25.19 -21.52
C GLN A 190 3.25 25.69 -20.78
N SER A 191 3.59 26.97 -20.92
CA SER A 191 4.75 27.56 -20.22
C SER A 191 4.57 27.57 -18.70
N GLU A 192 3.39 27.93 -18.19
CA GLU A 192 3.10 27.89 -16.76
C GLU A 192 3.10 26.46 -16.21
N TRP A 193 2.60 25.48 -16.97
CA TRP A 193 2.71 24.07 -16.56
C TRP A 193 4.16 23.64 -16.43
N LYS A 194 4.96 23.89 -17.46
CA LYS A 194 6.39 23.57 -17.49
C LYS A 194 7.17 24.23 -16.36
N ASP A 195 6.90 25.51 -16.08
CA ASP A 195 7.57 26.28 -15.03
C ASP A 195 7.23 25.78 -13.61
N ASN A 196 6.19 24.95 -13.46
CA ASN A 196 5.74 24.40 -12.17
C ASN A 196 5.80 22.86 -12.12
N ALA A 197 6.40 22.22 -13.14
CA ALA A 197 6.42 20.78 -13.29
C ALA A 197 7.24 20.05 -12.22
N ASP A 198 8.07 20.75 -11.43
CA ASP A 198 8.82 20.21 -10.31
C ASP A 198 7.96 19.94 -9.07
N TRP A 199 6.78 20.56 -8.98
CA TRP A 199 5.86 20.39 -7.86
C TRP A 199 4.41 20.09 -8.24
N LEU A 200 4.00 20.33 -9.48
CA LEU A 200 2.65 20.08 -9.96
C LEU A 200 2.68 19.12 -11.16
N LYS A 201 2.03 17.96 -11.02
CA LYS A 201 1.92 16.95 -12.07
C LYS A 201 0.46 16.64 -12.38
N LEU A 202 0.23 16.13 -13.59
CA LEU A 202 -1.06 15.62 -14.03
C LEU A 202 -0.92 14.12 -14.36
N ALA A 203 -1.98 13.35 -14.12
CA ALA A 203 -2.00 11.93 -14.42
C ALA A 203 -3.41 11.49 -14.87
N PHE A 204 -3.48 10.30 -15.46
CA PHE A 204 -4.74 9.64 -15.78
C PHE A 204 -5.47 9.17 -14.51
N HIS A 205 -6.78 9.41 -14.41
CA HIS A 205 -7.63 8.77 -13.39
C HIS A 205 -8.64 7.80 -13.99
N ALA A 206 -9.44 8.30 -14.93
CA ALA A 206 -10.43 7.55 -15.70
C ALA A 206 -10.90 8.35 -16.91
N TYR A 207 -11.75 7.72 -17.73
CA TYR A 207 -12.52 8.41 -18.76
C TYR A 207 -13.51 9.41 -18.15
N ALA A 208 -14.27 9.01 -17.12
CA ALA A 208 -15.26 9.84 -16.44
C ALA A 208 -15.45 9.35 -15.00
N ASP A 209 -16.13 10.16 -14.19
CA ASP A 209 -16.50 9.83 -12.80
C ASP A 209 -17.46 8.64 -12.69
N LEU A 210 -18.43 8.56 -13.60
CA LEU A 210 -19.43 7.49 -13.61
C LEU A 210 -19.25 6.56 -14.81
N PRO A 211 -19.53 5.25 -14.63
CA PRO A 211 -19.89 4.59 -13.37
C PRO A 211 -18.68 4.46 -12.42
N ASP A 212 -18.91 4.44 -11.09
CA ASP A 212 -17.88 4.39 -10.04
C ASP A 212 -16.70 3.46 -10.35
N ARG A 213 -16.94 2.23 -10.81
CA ARG A 213 -15.89 1.21 -10.94
C ARG A 213 -15.69 0.81 -12.39
N PRO A 214 -15.31 1.75 -13.28
CA PRO A 214 -15.34 1.53 -14.72
C PRO A 214 -14.30 0.49 -15.15
N TYR A 215 -13.25 0.30 -14.34
CA TYR A 215 -12.13 -0.58 -14.65
C TYR A 215 -12.08 -1.88 -13.85
N GLN A 216 -13.01 -2.10 -12.92
CA GLN A 216 -13.01 -3.27 -12.04
C GLN A 216 -13.04 -4.61 -12.80
N TYR A 217 -13.78 -4.66 -13.91
CA TYR A 217 -13.88 -5.83 -14.79
C TYR A 217 -13.58 -5.47 -16.26
N ALA A 218 -13.00 -4.30 -16.51
CA ALA A 218 -12.62 -3.91 -17.85
C ALA A 218 -11.42 -4.74 -18.33
N SER A 219 -11.32 -4.92 -19.65
CA SER A 219 -10.11 -5.46 -20.24
C SER A 219 -8.96 -4.45 -20.13
N ALA A 220 -7.73 -4.95 -20.11
CA ALA A 220 -6.55 -4.08 -20.20
C ALA A 220 -6.65 -3.13 -21.41
N ALA A 221 -7.11 -3.62 -22.56
CA ALA A 221 -7.28 -2.79 -23.77
C ALA A 221 -8.22 -1.59 -23.56
N LYS A 222 -9.33 -1.75 -22.83
CA LYS A 222 -10.24 -0.64 -22.54
C LYS A 222 -9.59 0.39 -21.61
N LEU A 223 -8.93 -0.06 -20.55
CA LEU A 223 -8.21 0.83 -19.63
C LEU A 223 -7.11 1.62 -20.38
N MET A 224 -6.33 0.94 -21.23
CA MET A 224 -5.27 1.60 -22.00
C MET A 224 -5.83 2.61 -23.01
N ALA A 225 -6.93 2.30 -23.69
CA ALA A 225 -7.56 3.21 -24.65
C ALA A 225 -8.15 4.48 -23.99
N ASP A 226 -8.69 4.36 -22.77
CA ASP A 226 -9.12 5.54 -22.01
C ASP A 226 -7.94 6.35 -21.49
N TRP A 227 -6.90 5.66 -21.05
CA TRP A 227 -5.65 6.28 -20.63
C TRP A 227 -5.06 7.11 -21.77
N ASP A 228 -4.94 6.53 -22.96
CA ASP A 228 -4.38 7.20 -24.14
C ASP A 228 -5.06 8.56 -24.40
N GLN A 229 -6.38 8.61 -24.25
CA GLN A 229 -7.15 9.85 -24.46
C GLN A 229 -6.82 10.93 -23.44
N VAL A 230 -6.57 10.59 -22.18
CA VAL A 230 -6.20 11.58 -21.15
C VAL A 230 -4.74 11.97 -21.29
N GLU A 231 -3.84 11.00 -21.47
CA GLU A 231 -2.41 11.23 -21.66
C GLU A 231 -2.14 12.12 -22.87
N GLU A 232 -2.76 11.86 -24.02
CA GLU A 232 -2.65 12.70 -25.21
C GLU A 232 -2.96 14.16 -24.92
N GLN A 233 -4.04 14.41 -24.17
CA GLN A 233 -4.46 15.78 -23.85
C GLN A 233 -3.54 16.44 -22.83
N ILE A 234 -3.13 15.73 -21.77
CA ILE A 234 -2.15 16.26 -20.80
C ILE A 234 -0.86 16.65 -21.53
N LEU A 235 -0.33 15.79 -22.40
CA LEU A 235 0.86 16.08 -23.19
C LEU A 235 0.65 17.30 -24.09
N ARG A 236 -0.54 17.42 -24.73
CA ARG A 236 -0.88 18.56 -25.58
C ARG A 236 -0.88 19.89 -24.82
N PHE A 237 -1.52 19.98 -23.66
CA PHE A 237 -1.72 21.29 -22.98
C PHE A 237 -0.72 21.58 -21.86
N ALA A 238 -0.04 20.57 -21.31
CA ALA A 238 0.88 20.72 -20.17
C ALA A 238 2.31 20.20 -20.41
N GLY A 239 2.55 19.42 -21.47
CA GLY A 239 3.87 18.91 -21.83
C GLY A 239 4.31 17.67 -21.05
N GLU A 240 5.38 17.03 -21.54
CA GLU A 240 5.94 15.78 -20.98
C GLU A 240 6.44 15.97 -19.54
N GLU A 241 7.02 17.14 -19.23
CA GLU A 241 7.57 17.41 -17.90
C GLU A 241 6.48 17.42 -16.82
N THR A 242 5.23 17.74 -17.18
CA THR A 242 4.10 17.81 -16.24
C THR A 242 3.37 16.47 -16.12
N TYR A 243 3.49 15.59 -17.11
CA TYR A 243 2.83 14.29 -17.09
C TYR A 243 3.50 13.35 -16.09
N SER A 244 2.69 12.52 -15.43
CA SER A 244 3.15 11.43 -14.58
C SER A 244 2.32 10.17 -14.77
N PRO A 245 2.94 8.97 -14.69
CA PRO A 245 2.18 7.74 -14.55
C PRO A 245 1.32 7.78 -13.29
N PRO A 246 0.06 7.31 -13.35
CA PRO A 246 -0.86 7.34 -12.24
C PRO A 246 -0.41 6.41 -11.12
N THR A 247 -0.63 6.88 -9.89
CA THR A 247 -0.54 6.06 -8.68
C THR A 247 -1.90 5.57 -8.22
N VAL A 248 -3.00 6.10 -8.78
CA VAL A 248 -4.36 5.72 -8.45
C VAL A 248 -5.18 5.60 -9.74
N ILE A 249 -5.68 4.40 -10.02
CA ILE A 249 -6.73 4.18 -11.01
C ILE A 249 -8.06 4.43 -10.31
N HIS A 250 -9.04 5.03 -10.97
CA HIS A 250 -10.33 5.34 -10.34
C HIS A 250 -10.93 4.14 -9.58
N TRP A 251 -11.28 4.39 -8.31
CA TRP A 251 -11.65 3.42 -7.27
C TRP A 251 -10.63 2.35 -6.85
N GLY A 252 -9.41 2.37 -7.38
CA GLY A 252 -8.36 1.41 -7.05
C GLY A 252 -8.75 -0.04 -7.35
N MET A 253 -9.65 -0.25 -8.33
CA MET A 253 -10.16 -1.58 -8.69
C MET A 253 -9.85 -1.89 -10.14
N VAL A 254 -8.85 -2.73 -10.36
CA VAL A 254 -8.55 -3.40 -11.63
C VAL A 254 -8.20 -4.86 -11.36
N GLN A 255 -8.33 -5.73 -12.37
CA GLN A 255 -7.98 -7.14 -12.24
C GLN A 255 -6.45 -7.36 -12.27
N PRO A 256 -5.90 -8.38 -11.58
CA PRO A 256 -4.45 -8.61 -11.52
C PRO A 256 -3.77 -8.79 -12.88
N HIS A 257 -4.48 -9.36 -13.87
CA HIS A 257 -3.94 -9.53 -15.23
C HIS A 257 -3.63 -8.19 -15.94
N VAL A 258 -4.12 -7.06 -15.42
CA VAL A 258 -3.89 -5.71 -15.97
C VAL A 258 -2.57 -5.12 -15.47
N PHE A 259 -2.04 -5.59 -14.33
CA PHE A 259 -0.86 -5.00 -13.69
C PHE A 259 0.37 -4.95 -14.59
N LYS A 260 0.61 -5.98 -15.41
CA LYS A 260 1.76 -5.97 -16.32
C LYS A 260 1.64 -4.88 -17.38
N SER A 261 0.43 -4.62 -17.88
CA SER A 261 0.15 -3.54 -18.82
C SER A 261 0.40 -2.17 -18.17
N LEU A 262 -0.02 -1.99 -16.91
CA LEU A 262 0.27 -0.78 -16.13
C LEU A 262 1.77 -0.58 -15.94
N TYR A 263 2.48 -1.64 -15.53
CA TYR A 263 3.93 -1.59 -15.35
C TYR A 263 4.67 -1.22 -16.64
N ASN A 264 4.26 -1.79 -17.77
CA ASN A 264 4.85 -1.48 -19.07
C ASN A 264 4.62 -0.01 -19.50
N ARG A 265 3.60 0.66 -18.95
CA ARG A 265 3.34 2.11 -19.13
C ARG A 265 3.95 3.00 -18.06
N GLY A 266 4.89 2.48 -17.28
CA GLY A 266 5.62 3.27 -16.30
C GLY A 266 5.00 3.32 -14.90
N VAL A 267 3.88 2.64 -14.65
CA VAL A 267 3.38 2.50 -13.26
C VAL A 267 4.39 1.68 -12.47
N ARG A 268 4.80 2.21 -11.32
CA ARG A 268 5.67 1.52 -10.36
C ARG A 268 5.03 1.36 -9.01
N VAL A 269 4.06 2.23 -8.69
CA VAL A 269 3.36 2.24 -7.41
C VAL A 269 1.87 2.39 -7.64
N LEU A 270 1.06 1.61 -6.92
CA LEU A 270 -0.39 1.75 -6.87
C LEU A 270 -0.85 1.94 -5.42
N SER A 271 -1.49 3.08 -5.15
CA SER A 271 -1.96 3.44 -3.82
C SER A 271 -3.41 2.99 -3.62
N GLY A 272 -3.69 2.31 -2.51
CA GLY A 272 -5.01 1.77 -2.18
C GLY A 272 -5.34 1.93 -0.71
N PHE A 273 -6.60 1.72 -0.33
CA PHE A 273 -7.02 1.84 1.07
C PHE A 273 -6.92 0.52 1.81
N PHE A 274 -7.02 -0.60 1.08
CA PHE A 274 -7.02 -1.95 1.65
C PHE A 274 -8.00 -2.02 2.83
N SER A 275 -9.24 -1.61 2.59
CA SER A 275 -10.25 -1.52 3.64
C SER A 275 -11.05 -2.82 3.69
N ARG A 276 -11.12 -3.47 4.87
CA ARG A 276 -12.02 -4.61 5.06
C ARG A 276 -13.47 -4.14 5.16
N ARG A 277 -14.34 -4.74 4.36
CA ARG A 277 -15.79 -4.56 4.31
C ARG A 277 -16.47 -5.91 4.51
N ASP A 278 -17.79 -5.88 4.69
CA ASP A 278 -18.60 -7.10 4.85
C ASP A 278 -18.55 -8.03 3.62
N TYR A 279 -18.29 -7.44 2.44
CA TYR A 279 -18.21 -8.16 1.16
C TYR A 279 -16.78 -8.49 0.72
N GLY A 280 -15.77 -8.23 1.56
CA GLY A 280 -14.36 -8.48 1.23
C GLY A 280 -13.48 -7.24 1.40
N TRP A 281 -12.39 -7.16 0.64
CA TRP A 281 -11.49 -6.02 0.63
C TRP A 281 -11.87 -5.02 -0.45
N ASP A 282 -11.73 -3.73 -0.16
CA ASP A 282 -12.10 -2.65 -1.06
C ASP A 282 -10.95 -1.67 -1.30
N VAL A 283 -10.94 -1.06 -2.49
CA VAL A 283 -9.85 -0.20 -3.00
C VAL A 283 -8.49 -0.88 -2.79
N ASN A 284 -8.42 -2.14 -3.25
CA ASN A 284 -7.32 -3.06 -2.96
C ASN A 284 -6.73 -3.69 -4.24
N TYR A 285 -7.10 -3.20 -5.42
CA TYR A 285 -6.64 -3.71 -6.71
C TYR A 285 -6.87 -5.22 -6.93
N TRP A 286 -7.92 -5.80 -6.34
CA TRP A 286 -8.17 -7.25 -6.44
C TRP A 286 -7.01 -8.13 -5.93
N LEU A 287 -6.20 -7.61 -5.01
CA LEU A 287 -5.28 -8.45 -4.25
C LEU A 287 -6.07 -9.45 -3.38
N ASP A 288 -5.46 -10.59 -3.11
CA ASP A 288 -6.04 -11.59 -2.20
C ASP A 288 -6.10 -11.11 -0.75
N ASP A 289 -6.81 -11.87 0.07
CA ASP A 289 -7.05 -11.54 1.48
C ASP A 289 -5.76 -11.44 2.30
N GLU A 290 -4.73 -12.27 2.02
CA GLU A 290 -3.48 -12.24 2.79
C GLU A 290 -2.68 -10.96 2.50
N ARG A 291 -2.53 -10.60 1.21
CA ARG A 291 -1.85 -9.36 0.81
C ARG A 291 -2.60 -8.11 1.25
N SER A 292 -3.93 -8.13 1.15
CA SER A 292 -4.77 -6.99 1.57
C SER A 292 -4.72 -6.78 3.09
N GLU A 293 -4.76 -7.87 3.87
CA GLU A 293 -4.58 -7.80 5.32
C GLU A 293 -3.21 -7.24 5.71
N TYR A 294 -2.14 -7.69 5.04
CA TYR A 294 -0.81 -7.14 5.26
C TYR A 294 -0.77 -5.62 4.99
N LEU A 295 -1.21 -5.19 3.81
CA LEU A 295 -1.20 -3.78 3.38
C LEU A 295 -2.12 -2.89 4.21
N SER A 296 -3.16 -3.42 4.85
CA SER A 296 -3.99 -2.63 5.77
C SER A 296 -3.21 -2.09 6.99
N ARG A 297 -2.06 -2.70 7.29
CA ARG A 297 -1.20 -2.40 8.46
C ARG A 297 0.26 -2.06 8.10
N HIS A 298 0.62 -1.99 6.82
CA HIS A 298 1.98 -1.69 6.38
C HIS A 298 1.97 -0.71 5.20
N ASP A 299 2.98 0.16 5.13
CA ASP A 299 3.14 1.18 4.10
C ASP A 299 3.14 0.59 2.69
N ALA A 300 3.84 -0.52 2.48
CA ALA A 300 4.10 -1.02 1.14
C ALA A 300 4.28 -2.54 1.04
N LEU A 301 3.94 -3.07 -0.13
CA LEU A 301 4.14 -4.47 -0.50
C LEU A 301 4.53 -4.59 -1.97
N MET A 302 5.67 -5.22 -2.25
CA MET A 302 6.14 -5.53 -3.59
C MET A 302 5.42 -6.74 -4.17
N ASP A 303 4.83 -6.58 -5.35
CA ASP A 303 4.36 -7.67 -6.19
C ASP A 303 5.41 -7.99 -7.26
N PHE A 304 6.19 -9.06 -7.03
CA PHE A 304 7.28 -9.44 -7.91
C PHE A 304 6.84 -9.91 -9.30
N GLU A 305 5.59 -10.34 -9.46
CA GLU A 305 5.05 -10.79 -10.76
C GLU A 305 4.86 -9.61 -11.72
N SER A 306 4.19 -8.56 -11.25
CA SER A 306 3.99 -7.34 -12.04
C SER A 306 5.23 -6.44 -12.04
N GLY A 307 5.93 -6.34 -10.91
CA GLY A 307 6.96 -5.34 -10.63
C GLY A 307 6.41 -4.08 -9.93
N ILE A 308 5.13 -4.06 -9.57
CA ILE A 308 4.47 -2.93 -8.92
C ILE A 308 4.58 -3.05 -7.39
N VAL A 309 4.83 -1.92 -6.73
CA VAL A 309 4.68 -1.80 -5.28
C VAL A 309 3.29 -1.28 -4.97
N PHE A 310 2.55 -1.98 -4.13
CA PHE A 310 1.29 -1.47 -3.59
C PHE A 310 1.60 -0.63 -2.36
N SER A 311 1.02 0.58 -2.29
CA SER A 311 1.17 1.52 -1.17
C SER A 311 -0.15 1.71 -0.46
N LYS A 312 -0.15 1.72 0.87
CA LYS A 312 -1.33 2.06 1.66
C LYS A 312 -1.52 3.57 1.68
N ALA A 313 -2.77 4.03 1.53
CA ALA A 313 -3.14 5.42 1.79
C ALA A 313 -3.48 5.64 3.27
N ASP A 314 -2.95 6.70 3.87
CA ASP A 314 -3.05 6.96 5.31
C ASP A 314 -4.23 7.85 5.66
N ILE A 315 -4.52 8.83 4.80
CA ILE A 315 -5.56 9.83 5.07
C ILE A 315 -6.22 10.34 3.79
N VAL A 316 -7.53 10.58 3.88
CA VAL A 316 -8.35 11.19 2.83
C VAL A 316 -8.91 12.50 3.37
N CYS A 317 -8.32 13.64 2.99
CA CYS A 317 -8.63 14.91 3.66
C CYS A 317 -10.11 15.31 3.58
N ASN A 318 -10.82 15.02 2.48
CA ASN A 318 -12.25 15.31 2.41
C ASN A 318 -13.09 14.48 3.41
N ASN A 319 -12.66 13.27 3.78
CA ASN A 319 -13.38 12.40 4.72
C ASN A 319 -12.92 12.57 6.18
N THR A 320 -11.86 13.33 6.43
CA THR A 320 -11.31 13.54 7.78
C THR A 320 -11.59 14.97 8.24
N PRO A 321 -12.42 15.19 9.29
CA PRO A 321 -12.59 16.50 9.91
C PRO A 321 -11.25 17.11 10.32
N VAL A 322 -11.13 18.45 10.25
CA VAL A 322 -9.84 19.15 10.48
C VAL A 322 -9.20 18.81 11.83
N GLU A 323 -10.01 18.65 12.88
CA GLU A 323 -9.55 18.28 14.22
C GLU A 323 -9.06 16.83 14.33
N GLN A 324 -9.41 15.97 13.37
CA GLN A 324 -8.97 14.58 13.30
C GLN A 324 -7.75 14.37 12.40
N VAL A 325 -7.39 15.35 11.57
CA VAL A 325 -6.23 15.24 10.67
C VAL A 325 -4.94 14.92 11.42
N VAL A 326 -4.62 15.69 12.47
CA VAL A 326 -3.41 15.47 13.28
C VAL A 326 -3.46 14.14 14.05
N PRO A 327 -4.54 13.80 14.78
CA PRO A 327 -4.68 12.48 15.41
C PRO A 327 -4.47 11.29 14.46
N THR A 328 -5.03 11.35 13.24
CA THR A 328 -4.87 10.29 12.24
C THR A 328 -3.42 10.13 11.82
N LEU A 329 -2.75 11.23 11.43
CA LEU A 329 -1.35 11.18 10.99
C LEU A 329 -0.38 10.81 12.13
N ALA A 330 -0.64 11.29 13.34
CA ALA A 330 0.16 10.96 14.52
C ALA A 330 0.07 9.47 14.89
N ALA A 331 -1.11 8.86 14.72
CA ALA A 331 -1.28 7.42 14.92
C ALA A 331 -0.44 6.62 13.92
N ALA A 332 -0.51 6.94 12.62
CA ALA A 332 0.29 6.29 11.58
C ALA A 332 1.80 6.44 11.85
N ALA A 333 2.27 7.66 12.16
CA ALA A 333 3.68 7.93 12.43
C ALA A 333 4.25 7.23 13.69
N SER A 334 3.38 6.75 14.59
CA SER A 334 3.78 6.01 15.78
C SER A 334 4.01 4.51 15.53
N ASP A 335 3.54 3.99 14.40
CA ASP A 335 3.72 2.59 14.00
C ASP A 335 4.89 2.46 13.01
N PRO A 336 5.98 1.72 13.35
CA PRO A 336 7.10 1.50 12.44
C PRO A 336 6.73 0.99 11.05
N ASN A 337 5.61 0.27 10.93
CA ASN A 337 5.13 -0.27 9.66
C ASN A 337 4.42 0.77 8.79
N GLN A 338 4.08 1.94 9.34
CA GLN A 338 3.29 3.00 8.69
C GLN A 338 3.96 4.40 8.75
N ALA A 339 5.17 4.48 9.31
CA ALA A 339 5.80 5.75 9.68
C ALA A 339 6.85 6.24 8.67
N GLU A 340 7.10 5.50 7.59
CA GLU A 340 8.11 5.90 6.60
C GLU A 340 7.48 6.64 5.42
N ILE A 341 6.28 6.24 5.02
CA ILE A 341 5.54 6.84 3.91
C ILE A 341 4.22 7.37 4.45
N MET A 342 3.92 8.63 4.16
CA MET A 342 2.61 9.23 4.39
C MET A 342 1.93 9.48 3.05
N ASP A 343 1.00 8.61 2.69
CA ASP A 343 0.23 8.71 1.46
C ASP A 343 -1.07 9.48 1.75
N ILE A 344 -1.08 10.75 1.32
CA ILE A 344 -2.14 11.71 1.57
C ILE A 344 -2.87 11.97 0.25
N PHE A 345 -4.20 12.05 0.29
CA PHE A 345 -4.96 12.53 -0.86
C PHE A 345 -6.30 13.14 -0.48
N THR A 346 -6.95 13.70 -1.49
CA THR A 346 -8.32 14.20 -1.44
C THR A 346 -8.96 14.14 -2.83
N HIS A 347 -10.19 14.63 -2.98
CA HIS A 347 -10.84 14.76 -4.29
C HIS A 347 -11.17 16.22 -4.60
N GLU A 348 -11.03 16.62 -5.87
CA GLU A 348 -11.20 18.00 -6.32
C GLU A 348 -12.61 18.55 -6.02
N GLN A 349 -13.63 17.73 -6.28
CA GLN A 349 -15.04 18.12 -6.20
C GLN A 349 -15.44 18.79 -4.87
N TYR A 350 -14.82 18.41 -3.75
CA TYR A 350 -15.10 18.96 -2.42
C TYR A 350 -14.65 20.42 -2.23
N PHE A 351 -13.83 20.99 -3.12
CA PHE A 351 -13.44 22.41 -3.09
C PHE A 351 -14.51 23.35 -3.68
N TRP A 352 -15.49 22.83 -4.42
CA TRP A 352 -16.34 23.65 -5.28
C TRP A 352 -17.73 23.87 -4.66
N PRO A 353 -18.18 25.12 -4.40
CA PRO A 353 -19.47 25.39 -3.76
C PRO A 353 -20.71 24.87 -4.49
N PHE A 354 -20.62 24.59 -5.79
CA PHE A 354 -21.72 23.99 -6.56
C PHE A 354 -21.83 22.48 -6.37
N TYR A 355 -20.80 21.83 -5.84
CA TYR A 355 -20.81 20.39 -5.61
C TYR A 355 -21.68 20.08 -4.39
N HIS A 356 -22.55 19.08 -4.51
CA HIS A 356 -23.55 18.77 -3.49
C HIS A 356 -22.96 18.34 -2.14
N HIS A 357 -21.70 17.89 -2.11
CA HIS A 357 -20.96 17.60 -0.89
C HIS A 357 -19.80 18.59 -0.63
N TYR A 358 -19.91 19.84 -1.10
CA TYR A 358 -18.92 20.89 -0.82
C TYR A 358 -18.51 20.95 0.66
N ILE A 359 -17.21 21.08 0.92
CA ILE A 359 -16.64 21.16 2.27
C ILE A 359 -16.02 22.56 2.45
N PRO A 360 -16.62 23.45 3.26
CA PRO A 360 -16.13 24.83 3.42
C PRO A 360 -14.71 24.95 3.98
N ASP A 361 -14.30 24.01 4.83
CA ASP A 361 -12.98 23.97 5.48
C ASP A 361 -11.96 23.10 4.73
N HIS A 362 -12.24 22.70 3.48
CA HIS A 362 -11.44 21.67 2.81
C HIS A 362 -9.97 22.07 2.65
N ALA A 363 -9.71 23.32 2.24
CA ALA A 363 -8.35 23.84 2.13
C ALA A 363 -7.60 23.85 3.48
N GLU A 364 -8.29 24.10 4.58
CA GLU A 364 -7.71 24.07 5.94
C GLU A 364 -7.29 22.66 6.34
N ARG A 365 -8.04 21.63 5.92
CA ARG A 365 -7.68 20.21 6.15
C ARG A 365 -6.40 19.84 5.41
N LEU A 366 -6.24 20.29 4.17
CA LEU A 366 -5.02 20.11 3.39
C LEU A 366 -3.84 20.80 4.06
N GLU A 367 -3.99 22.08 4.40
CA GLU A 367 -2.95 22.83 5.10
C GLU A 367 -2.55 22.14 6.40
N THR A 368 -3.52 21.67 7.19
CA THR A 368 -3.27 21.00 8.48
C THR A 368 -2.47 19.73 8.28
N ALA A 369 -2.83 18.90 7.29
CA ALA A 369 -2.10 17.67 6.98
C ALA A 369 -0.67 17.96 6.52
N ILE A 370 -0.53 18.85 5.53
CA ILE A 370 0.76 19.22 4.92
C ILE A 370 1.69 19.87 5.93
N ARG A 371 1.19 20.82 6.73
CA ARG A 371 1.95 21.45 7.80
C ARG A 371 2.48 20.40 8.77
N TRP A 372 1.60 19.49 9.22
CA TRP A 372 1.97 18.47 10.18
C TRP A 372 3.09 17.57 9.64
N VAL A 373 2.95 16.98 8.44
CA VAL A 373 4.00 16.11 7.88
C VAL A 373 5.31 16.86 7.64
N THR A 374 5.22 18.13 7.21
CA THR A 374 6.41 18.99 6.99
C THR A 374 7.15 19.26 8.30
N GLU A 375 6.44 19.62 9.37
CA GLU A 375 7.00 19.88 10.70
C GLU A 375 7.61 18.61 11.33
N HIS A 376 7.12 17.42 10.94
CA HIS A 376 7.65 16.13 11.38
C HIS A 376 8.76 15.58 10.47
N GLY A 377 9.25 16.38 9.52
CA GLY A 377 10.42 16.06 8.72
C GLY A 377 10.15 15.22 7.48
N TYR A 378 8.90 14.89 7.18
CA TYR A 378 8.54 14.17 5.95
C TYR A 378 8.80 15.05 4.73
N LYS A 379 9.40 14.47 3.69
CA LYS A 379 9.70 15.17 2.43
C LYS A 379 8.66 14.89 1.35
N PRO A 380 8.20 15.89 0.60
CA PRO A 380 7.27 15.68 -0.51
C PRO A 380 7.98 14.95 -1.65
N VAL A 381 7.35 13.91 -2.18
CA VAL A 381 7.88 13.10 -3.29
C VAL A 381 6.81 12.82 -4.34
N PHE A 382 7.26 12.54 -5.56
CA PHE A 382 6.46 11.84 -6.55
C PHE A 382 6.84 10.37 -6.56
N PHE A 383 5.87 9.46 -6.45
CA PHE A 383 6.18 8.02 -6.39
C PHE A 383 6.82 7.48 -7.69
N HIS A 384 6.56 8.11 -8.84
CA HIS A 384 7.18 7.73 -10.11
C HIS A 384 8.67 8.16 -10.22
N GLU A 385 9.16 9.06 -9.36
CA GLU A 385 10.55 9.56 -9.38
C GLU A 385 11.50 8.80 -8.42
N GLY A 386 11.05 7.69 -7.80
CA GLY A 386 11.91 6.84 -6.99
C GLY A 386 11.35 6.48 -5.61
N PHE A 387 10.18 5.83 -5.56
CA PHE A 387 9.48 5.45 -4.33
C PHE A 387 10.34 4.68 -3.31
N LEU A 388 11.20 3.75 -3.74
CA LEU A 388 12.05 2.92 -2.88
C LEU A 388 13.55 3.24 -3.00
N GLY A 389 13.88 4.50 -3.26
CA GLY A 389 15.28 4.93 -3.41
C GLY A 389 15.98 4.37 -4.66
N ILE A 390 15.20 3.94 -5.66
CA ILE A 390 15.69 3.57 -6.98
C ILE A 390 15.59 4.81 -7.87
N VAL A 391 16.73 5.36 -8.25
CA VAL A 391 16.89 6.26 -9.41
C VAL A 391 17.59 5.47 -10.50
#